data_AF-A0A168Q5Z9-F1
#
_entry.id   AF-A0A168Q5Z9-F1
#
_cell.length_a   1.000
_cell.length_b   1.000
_cell.length_c   1.000
_cell.angle_alpha   90.00
_cell.angle_beta   90.00
_cell.angle_gamma   90.00
#
_symmetry.space_group_name_H-M   'P 1'
#
loop_
_entity.id
_entity.type
_entity.pdbx_description
1 polymer ?
#
loop_
_entity_poly.entity_id
_entity_poly.type
_entity_poly.pdbx_seq_one_letter_code
_entity_poly.pdbx_strand_id
1 'polypeptide(L)'
;MASINADNSNESQQQYEQVMNRAKYFLPLYLLVPVMFWLVFHYSGTAMEWKAFGLGALGWVIAFFLRGPLSAIVMKMPKEKATTIIVASSGVFEECVRIAVLLLTSLTFSWSLSIGQGWAAIEVLFVIINLIVMISLSTRTDEKSIQAKEMLQMQGNMNAHPVWGVIERIFASAFHIGCTLLVSKYPWLVVLLIPLHSFVNLSAIKLSKQSMVQTELLIAVFGIITLAVGILVFQ
;
A
#
# COMPACT_ATOMS: atom_id res chain seq x y z
N MET A 1 -30.51 -12.34 27.35
CA MET A 1 -29.52 -11.35 26.88
C MET A 1 -28.19 -11.96 26.43
N ALA A 2 -27.77 -13.15 26.91
CA ALA A 2 -26.56 -13.82 26.41
C ALA A 2 -26.70 -14.46 25.00
N SER A 3 -27.90 -14.91 24.60
CA SER A 3 -28.12 -15.55 23.29
C SER A 3 -28.06 -14.57 22.11
N ILE A 4 -28.52 -13.32 22.28
CA ILE A 4 -28.53 -12.29 21.24
C ILE A 4 -27.10 -11.85 20.87
N ASN A 5 -26.18 -11.84 21.84
CA ASN A 5 -24.78 -11.48 21.60
C ASN A 5 -23.98 -12.60 20.92
N ALA A 6 -24.33 -13.87 21.18
CA ALA A 6 -23.68 -15.01 20.52
C ALA A 6 -24.08 -15.11 19.03
N ASP A 7 -25.35 -14.87 18.70
CA ASP A 7 -25.85 -14.92 17.33
C ASP A 7 -25.18 -13.86 16.42
N ASN A 8 -25.11 -12.61 16.89
CA ASN A 8 -24.47 -11.51 16.17
C ASN A 8 -22.96 -11.73 15.93
N SER A 9 -22.27 -12.38 16.87
CA SER A 9 -20.85 -12.72 16.73
C SER A 9 -20.61 -13.80 15.69
N ASN A 10 -21.55 -14.75 15.56
CA ASN A 10 -21.45 -15.87 14.62
C ASN A 10 -21.79 -15.42 13.19
N GLU A 11 -22.80 -14.56 13.02
CA GLU A 11 -23.17 -13.98 11.73
C GLU A 11 -22.06 -13.07 11.15
N SER A 12 -21.45 -12.22 11.99
CA SER A 12 -20.37 -11.34 11.55
C SER A 12 -19.11 -12.14 11.14
N GLN A 13 -18.82 -13.24 11.85
CA GLN A 13 -17.72 -14.13 11.50
C GLN A 13 -17.99 -14.89 10.18
N GLN A 14 -19.21 -15.38 9.96
CA GLN A 14 -19.61 -16.02 8.71
C GLN A 14 -19.57 -15.04 7.52
N GLN A 15 -20.02 -13.79 7.70
CA GLN A 15 -19.92 -12.76 6.66
C GLN A 15 -18.46 -12.47 6.31
N TYR A 16 -17.58 -12.36 7.32
CA TYR A 16 -16.15 -12.17 7.12
C TYR A 16 -15.53 -13.33 6.31
N GLU A 17 -15.81 -14.58 6.68
CA GLU A 17 -15.34 -15.76 5.95
C GLU A 17 -15.83 -15.80 4.50
N GLN A 18 -17.09 -15.41 4.26
CA GLN A 18 -17.63 -15.33 2.90
C GLN A 18 -16.93 -14.25 2.06
N VAL A 19 -16.67 -13.07 2.62
CA VAL A 19 -15.94 -12.00 1.93
C VAL A 19 -14.50 -12.44 1.62
N MET A 20 -13.82 -13.07 2.57
CA MET A 20 -12.46 -13.60 2.38
C MET A 20 -12.44 -14.70 1.30
N ASN A 21 -13.42 -15.61 1.31
CA ASN A 21 -13.52 -16.65 0.29
C ASN A 21 -13.82 -16.11 -1.11
N ARG A 22 -14.50 -14.97 -1.23
CA ARG A 22 -14.69 -14.29 -2.52
C ARG A 22 -13.41 -13.60 -2.99
N ALA A 23 -12.59 -13.09 -2.06
CA ALA A 23 -11.37 -12.37 -2.36
C ALA A 23 -10.37 -13.18 -3.22
N LYS A 24 -10.35 -14.51 -3.08
CA LYS A 24 -9.49 -15.39 -3.90
C LYS A 24 -9.72 -15.23 -5.41
N TYR A 25 -10.95 -14.93 -5.85
CA TYR A 25 -11.28 -14.76 -7.26
C TYR A 25 -10.78 -13.43 -7.84
N PHE A 26 -10.49 -12.46 -6.97
CA PHE A 26 -10.00 -11.14 -7.37
C PHE A 26 -8.47 -11.04 -7.31
N LEU A 27 -7.77 -11.99 -6.67
CA LEU A 27 -6.30 -12.04 -6.62
C LEU A 27 -5.64 -11.87 -8.00
N PRO A 28 -6.09 -12.51 -9.10
CA PRO A 28 -5.49 -12.31 -10.41
C PRO A 28 -5.59 -10.87 -10.92
N LEU A 29 -6.62 -10.11 -10.51
CA LEU A 29 -6.81 -8.73 -10.94
C LEU A 29 -5.78 -7.78 -10.32
N TYR A 30 -5.26 -8.09 -9.14
CA TYR A 30 -4.15 -7.32 -8.55
C TYR A 30 -2.91 -7.37 -9.44
N LEU A 31 -2.60 -8.52 -10.05
CA LEU A 31 -1.45 -8.67 -10.95
C LEU A 31 -1.61 -7.84 -12.23
N LEU A 32 -2.82 -7.47 -12.62
CA LEU A 32 -3.05 -6.61 -13.78
C LEU A 32 -2.60 -5.17 -13.52
N VAL A 33 -2.52 -4.73 -12.26
CA VAL A 33 -2.12 -3.35 -11.92
C VAL A 33 -0.69 -3.03 -12.39
N PRO A 34 0.37 -3.75 -11.98
CA PRO A 34 1.72 -3.46 -12.45
C PRO A 34 1.88 -3.68 -13.97
N VAL A 35 1.18 -4.67 -14.54
CA VAL A 35 1.19 -4.92 -15.99
C VAL A 35 0.58 -3.73 -16.74
N MET A 36 -0.52 -3.17 -16.24
CA MET A 36 -1.19 -2.02 -16.83
C MET A 36 -0.28 -0.78 -16.85
N PHE A 37 0.39 -0.45 -15.75
CA PHE A 37 1.37 0.66 -15.75
C PHE A 37 2.53 0.40 -16.70
N TRP A 38 3.07 -0.82 -16.72
CA TRP A 38 4.13 -1.19 -17.66
C TRP A 38 3.71 -1.00 -19.11
N LEU A 39 2.52 -1.48 -19.49
CA LEU A 39 1.98 -1.32 -20.84
C LEU A 39 1.80 0.16 -21.20
N VAL A 40 1.21 0.96 -20.31
CA VAL A 40 0.98 2.40 -20.54
C VAL A 40 2.29 3.12 -20.85
N PHE A 41 3.33 2.90 -20.03
CA PHE A 41 4.62 3.57 -20.23
C PHE A 41 5.44 3.00 -21.38
N HIS A 42 5.32 1.70 -21.63
CA HIS A 42 5.94 1.05 -22.79
C HIS A 42 5.42 1.64 -24.10
N TYR A 43 4.09 1.73 -24.24
CA TYR A 43 3.46 2.33 -25.42
C TYR A 43 3.57 3.85 -25.47
N SER A 44 3.90 4.52 -24.36
CA SER A 44 4.29 5.94 -24.36
C SER A 44 5.77 6.16 -24.72
N GLY A 45 6.50 5.12 -25.14
CA GLY A 45 7.87 5.20 -25.64
C GLY A 45 8.96 5.10 -24.57
N THR A 46 8.64 4.69 -23.34
CA THR A 46 9.64 4.49 -22.29
C THR A 46 9.90 3.02 -22.05
N ALA A 47 11.12 2.56 -22.32
CA ALA A 47 11.53 1.19 -22.05
C ALA A 47 11.73 0.96 -20.54
N MET A 48 11.37 -0.23 -20.05
CA MET A 48 11.58 -0.61 -18.66
C MET A 48 13.06 -0.88 -18.39
N GLU A 49 13.63 -0.18 -17.41
CA GLU A 49 14.96 -0.44 -16.88
C GLU A 49 14.88 -1.48 -15.75
N TRP A 50 15.00 -2.76 -16.09
CA TRP A 50 14.80 -3.85 -15.12
C TRP A 50 15.67 -3.78 -13.87
N LYS A 51 16.89 -3.24 -13.97
CA LYS A 51 17.75 -2.99 -12.79
C LYS A 51 17.13 -1.96 -11.85
N ALA A 52 16.63 -0.86 -12.41
CA ALA A 52 15.98 0.22 -11.69
C ALA A 52 14.64 -0.27 -11.08
N PHE A 53 13.87 -1.07 -11.81
CA PHE A 53 12.69 -1.77 -11.30
C PHE A 53 13.01 -2.63 -10.08
N GLY A 54 14.04 -3.48 -10.17
CA GLY A 54 14.48 -4.31 -9.04
C GLY A 54 14.91 -3.49 -7.83
N LEU A 55 15.60 -2.37 -8.05
CA LEU A 55 16.00 -1.45 -6.98
C LEU A 55 14.81 -0.74 -6.34
N GLY A 56 13.79 -0.37 -7.12
CA GLY A 56 12.54 0.17 -6.59
C GLY A 56 11.81 -0.85 -5.70
N ALA A 57 11.72 -2.10 -6.16
CA ALA A 57 11.14 -3.17 -5.37
C ALA A 57 11.92 -3.42 -4.06
N LEU A 58 13.26 -3.47 -4.14
CA LEU A 58 14.12 -3.62 -2.95
C LEU A 58 13.97 -2.42 -2.00
N GLY A 59 13.89 -1.20 -2.53
CA GLY A 59 13.71 0.02 -1.75
C GLY A 59 12.43 -0.01 -0.92
N TRP A 60 11.30 -0.38 -1.53
CA TRP A 60 10.04 -0.55 -0.79
C TRP A 60 10.17 -1.62 0.31
N VAL A 61 10.80 -2.75 0.02
CA VAL A 61 11.01 -3.83 1.02
C VAL A 61 11.85 -3.34 2.20
N ILE A 62 12.91 -2.57 1.96
CA ILE A 62 13.71 -1.94 3.02
C ILE A 62 12.85 -0.99 3.84
N ALA A 63 12.08 -0.11 3.19
CA ALA A 63 11.19 0.83 3.88
C ALA A 63 10.13 0.11 4.74
N PHE A 64 9.59 -1.01 4.25
CA PHE A 64 8.69 -1.86 5.00
C PHE A 64 9.36 -2.47 6.24
N PHE A 65 10.56 -3.04 6.10
CA PHE A 65 11.29 -3.61 7.23
C PHE A 65 11.68 -2.60 8.30
N LEU A 66 11.92 -1.33 7.93
CA LEU A 66 12.17 -0.25 8.89
C LEU A 66 10.98 0.03 9.81
N ARG A 67 9.75 -0.36 9.41
CA ARG A 67 8.57 -0.31 10.31
C ARG A 67 8.61 -1.37 11.40
N GLY A 68 9.36 -2.46 11.22
CA GLY A 68 9.49 -3.55 12.20
C GLY A 68 10.02 -3.06 13.55
N PRO A 69 11.19 -2.40 13.60
CA PRO A 69 11.71 -1.78 14.83
C PRO A 69 10.70 -0.82 15.47
N LEU A 70 10.03 0.03 14.68
CA LEU A 70 9.01 0.93 15.22
C LEU A 70 7.82 0.17 15.82
N SER A 71 7.36 -0.89 15.15
CA SER A 71 6.27 -1.73 15.62
C SER A 71 6.60 -2.37 16.98
N ALA A 72 7.85 -2.81 17.17
CA ALA A 72 8.34 -3.32 18.45
C ALA A 72 8.34 -2.24 19.55
N ILE A 73 8.71 -1.00 19.23
CA ILE A 73 8.69 0.12 20.18
C ILE A 73 7.26 0.44 20.65
N VAL A 74 6.29 0.42 19.73
CA VAL A 74 4.90 0.81 20.05
C VAL A 74 4.01 -0.37 20.46
N MET A 75 4.52 -1.59 20.51
CA MET A 75 3.70 -2.80 20.73
C MET A 75 2.97 -2.84 22.07
N LYS A 76 3.46 -2.10 23.07
CA LYS A 76 2.85 -2.00 24.42
C LYS A 76 1.79 -0.89 24.51
N MET A 77 1.59 -0.12 23.45
CA MET A 77 0.59 0.94 23.40
C MET A 77 -0.80 0.38 23.05
N PRO A 78 -1.88 1.13 23.33
CA PRO A 78 -3.21 0.77 22.84
C PRO A 78 -3.22 0.56 21.32
N LYS A 79 -3.89 -0.49 20.84
CA LYS A 79 -3.90 -0.93 19.42
C LYS A 79 -4.14 0.23 18.44
N GLU A 80 -5.11 1.08 18.71
CA GLU A 80 -5.43 2.24 17.85
C GLU A 80 -4.30 3.28 17.78
N LYS A 81 -3.64 3.55 18.91
CA LYS A 81 -2.48 4.46 18.97
C LYS A 81 -1.28 3.85 18.23
N ALA A 82 -1.00 2.57 18.46
CA ALA A 82 0.08 1.85 17.78
C ALA A 82 -0.12 1.85 16.25
N THR A 83 -1.30 1.48 15.76
CA THR A 83 -1.64 1.53 14.32
C THR A 83 -1.48 2.94 13.77
N THR A 84 -1.96 3.97 14.48
CA THR A 84 -1.83 5.36 14.03
C THR A 84 -0.35 5.75 13.88
N ILE A 85 0.51 5.41 14.84
CA ILE A 85 1.94 5.75 14.78
C ILE A 85 2.63 5.00 13.62
N ILE A 86 2.39 3.70 13.49
CA ILE A 86 2.98 2.88 12.42
C ILE A 86 2.57 3.42 11.06
N VAL A 87 1.29 3.72 10.86
CA VAL A 87 0.78 4.25 9.59
C VAL A 87 1.28 5.67 9.35
N ALA A 88 1.32 6.53 10.37
CA ALA A 88 1.88 7.88 10.25
C ALA A 88 3.36 7.85 9.86
N SER A 89 4.12 6.86 10.33
CA SER A 89 5.55 6.72 9.99
C SER A 89 5.82 6.19 8.59
N SER A 90 4.80 5.64 7.91
CA SER A 90 4.94 5.03 6.58
C SER A 90 5.57 5.99 5.57
N GLY A 91 5.08 7.23 5.50
CA GLY A 91 5.63 8.27 4.64
C GLY A 91 7.09 8.59 4.97
N VAL A 92 7.45 8.67 6.26
CA VAL A 92 8.84 8.92 6.66
C VAL A 92 9.77 7.83 6.13
N PHE A 93 9.45 6.56 6.36
CA PHE A 93 10.32 5.47 5.93
C PHE A 93 10.37 5.33 4.41
N GLU A 94 9.22 5.42 3.74
CA GLU A 94 9.17 5.25 2.29
C GLU A 94 9.86 6.38 1.54
N GLU A 95 9.57 7.63 1.88
CA GLU A 95 10.15 8.77 1.17
C GLU A 95 11.67 8.89 1.43
N CYS A 96 12.14 8.60 2.65
CA CYS A 96 13.56 8.60 2.98
C CYS A 96 14.34 7.51 2.22
N VAL A 97 13.79 6.29 2.12
CA VAL A 97 14.43 5.23 1.33
C VAL A 97 14.36 5.56 -0.16
N ARG A 98 13.25 6.14 -0.64
CA ARG A 98 13.09 6.51 -2.05
C ARG A 98 14.11 7.54 -2.49
N ILE A 99 14.27 8.63 -1.74
CA ILE A 99 15.29 9.64 -2.06
C ILE A 99 16.70 9.04 -2.00
N ALA A 100 16.99 8.17 -1.02
CA ALA A 100 18.29 7.52 -0.93
C ALA A 100 18.58 6.64 -2.16
N VAL A 101 17.63 5.79 -2.58
CA VAL A 101 17.77 4.95 -3.79
C VAL A 101 18.00 5.82 -5.02
N LEU A 102 17.23 6.89 -5.20
CA LEU A 102 17.35 7.79 -6.35
C LEU A 102 18.71 8.51 -6.38
N LEU A 103 19.15 9.08 -5.26
CA LEU A 103 20.43 9.80 -5.17
C LEU A 103 21.64 8.88 -5.33
N LEU A 104 21.54 7.62 -4.91
CA LEU A 104 22.63 6.64 -5.02
C LEU A 104 22.71 5.97 -6.40
N THR A 105 21.70 6.16 -7.26
CA THR A 105 21.60 5.41 -8.53
C THR A 105 21.49 6.33 -9.74
N SER A 106 20.33 6.91 -10.00
CA SER A 106 20.12 7.86 -11.10
C SER A 106 18.81 8.63 -10.92
N LEU A 107 18.81 9.86 -11.41
CA LEU A 107 17.66 10.78 -11.42
C LEU A 107 17.02 10.94 -12.81
N THR A 108 17.47 10.17 -13.80
CA THR A 108 16.91 10.23 -15.16
C THR A 108 15.46 9.74 -15.19
N PHE A 109 14.67 10.23 -16.15
CA PHE A 109 13.25 9.92 -16.26
C PHE A 109 12.99 8.40 -16.36
N SER A 110 13.59 7.73 -17.34
CA SER A 110 13.40 6.28 -17.56
C SER A 110 13.77 5.44 -16.32
N TRP A 111 14.87 5.80 -15.67
CA TRP A 111 15.34 5.12 -14.46
C TRP A 111 14.40 5.33 -13.26
N SER A 112 14.03 6.58 -12.98
CA SER A 112 13.15 6.92 -11.87
C SER A 112 11.73 6.39 -12.08
N LEU A 113 11.22 6.41 -13.31
CA LEU A 113 9.95 5.77 -13.67
C LEU A 113 9.98 4.26 -13.40
N SER A 114 11.07 3.60 -13.78
CA SER A 114 11.25 2.16 -13.56
C SER A 114 11.37 1.83 -12.06
N ILE A 115 12.08 2.65 -11.27
CA ILE A 115 12.08 2.56 -9.79
C ILE A 115 10.65 2.66 -9.26
N GLY A 116 9.88 3.67 -9.69
CA GLY A 116 8.51 3.88 -9.22
C GLY A 116 7.61 2.69 -9.54
N GLN A 117 7.73 2.12 -10.73
CA GLN A 117 6.99 0.92 -11.12
C GLN A 117 7.38 -0.30 -10.28
N GLY A 118 8.68 -0.48 -10.00
CA GLY A 118 9.16 -1.56 -9.12
C GLY A 118 8.66 -1.42 -7.69
N TRP A 119 8.66 -0.19 -7.17
CA TRP A 119 8.13 0.18 -5.86
C TRP A 119 6.64 -0.18 -5.74
N ALA A 120 5.83 0.25 -6.72
CA ALA A 120 4.41 -0.05 -6.76
C ALA A 120 4.13 -1.56 -6.93
N ALA A 121 4.88 -2.24 -7.81
CA ALA A 121 4.65 -3.66 -8.11
C ALA A 121 4.90 -4.56 -6.90
N ILE A 122 5.98 -4.34 -6.13
CA ILE A 122 6.27 -5.17 -4.96
C ILE A 122 5.25 -4.96 -3.84
N GLU A 123 4.72 -3.74 -3.71
CA GLU A 123 3.65 -3.46 -2.77
C GLU A 123 2.37 -4.21 -3.14
N VAL A 124 2.01 -4.23 -4.42
CA VAL A 124 0.88 -5.04 -4.91
C VAL A 124 1.10 -6.53 -4.59
N LEU A 125 2.31 -7.05 -4.80
CA LEU A 125 2.64 -8.44 -4.45
C LEU A 125 2.53 -8.68 -2.94
N PHE A 126 2.99 -7.74 -2.12
CA PHE A 126 2.86 -7.81 -0.67
C PHE A 126 1.39 -7.87 -0.23
N VAL A 127 0.53 -7.04 -0.84
CA VAL A 127 -0.92 -7.07 -0.57
C VAL A 127 -1.54 -8.41 -0.97
N ILE A 128 -1.16 -8.97 -2.13
CA ILE A 128 -1.58 -10.32 -2.57
C ILE A 128 -1.18 -11.38 -1.54
N ILE A 129 0.09 -11.38 -1.09
CA ILE A 129 0.61 -12.33 -0.11
C ILE A 129 -0.18 -12.21 1.19
N ASN A 130 -0.37 -10.99 1.69
CA ASN A 130 -1.15 -10.75 2.90
C ASN A 130 -2.59 -11.23 2.76
N LEU A 131 -3.23 -11.02 1.61
CA LEU A 131 -4.58 -11.50 1.37
C LEU A 131 -4.66 -13.03 1.39
N ILE A 132 -3.69 -13.71 0.77
CA ILE A 132 -3.59 -15.18 0.80
C ILE A 132 -3.40 -15.69 2.23
N VAL A 133 -2.49 -15.06 3.00
CA VAL A 133 -2.26 -15.42 4.41
C VAL A 133 -3.54 -15.20 5.21
N MET A 134 -4.22 -14.07 5.05
CA MET A 134 -5.49 -13.77 5.73
C MET A 134 -6.60 -14.77 5.38
N ILE A 135 -6.71 -15.18 4.11
CA ILE A 135 -7.62 -16.26 3.69
C ILE A 135 -7.25 -17.56 4.39
N SER A 136 -5.96 -17.94 4.42
CA SER A 136 -5.51 -19.19 5.07
C SER A 136 -5.74 -19.20 6.58
N LEU A 137 -5.66 -18.03 7.22
CA LEU A 137 -5.88 -17.87 8.65
C LEU A 137 -7.36 -17.71 8.99
N SER A 138 -8.22 -17.28 8.06
CA SER A 138 -9.62 -16.91 8.35
C SER A 138 -10.37 -17.96 9.17
N THR A 139 -10.22 -19.24 8.82
CA THR A 139 -10.86 -20.39 9.48
C THR A 139 -10.12 -20.92 10.71
N ARG A 140 -8.93 -20.41 11.03
CA ARG A 140 -8.11 -20.84 12.18
C ARG A 140 -8.41 -20.03 13.44
N THR A 141 -8.53 -20.72 14.57
CA THR A 141 -8.90 -20.16 15.88
C THR A 141 -7.82 -20.35 16.96
N ASP A 142 -6.66 -20.91 16.63
CA ASP A 142 -5.56 -21.04 17.58
C ASP A 142 -4.96 -19.66 17.95
N GLU A 143 -4.40 -19.56 19.16
CA GLU A 143 -3.88 -18.32 19.73
C GLU A 143 -2.84 -17.62 18.84
N LYS A 144 -1.97 -18.41 18.17
CA LYS A 144 -0.97 -17.88 17.22
C LYS A 144 -1.63 -17.32 15.96
N SER A 145 -2.65 -18.00 15.43
CA SER A 145 -3.42 -17.50 14.28
C SER A 145 -4.19 -16.22 14.62
N ILE A 146 -4.72 -16.09 15.84
CA ILE A 146 -5.37 -14.84 16.30
C ILE A 146 -4.33 -13.71 16.35
N GLN A 147 -3.18 -13.94 16.99
CA GLN A 147 -2.11 -12.94 17.05
C GLN A 147 -1.60 -12.53 15.65
N ALA A 148 -1.46 -13.49 14.74
CA ALA A 148 -1.07 -13.22 13.35
C ALA A 148 -2.14 -12.40 12.60
N LYS A 149 -3.43 -12.72 12.76
CA LYS A 149 -4.54 -11.93 12.18
C LYS A 149 -4.50 -10.49 12.68
N GLU A 150 -4.31 -10.29 13.98
CA GLU A 150 -4.25 -8.96 14.56
C GLU A 150 -3.05 -8.16 14.04
N MET A 151 -1.89 -8.82 13.92
CA MET A 151 -0.69 -8.19 13.36
C MET A 151 -0.89 -7.76 11.90
N LEU A 152 -1.52 -8.61 11.08
CA LEU A 152 -1.82 -8.30 9.67
C LEU A 152 -2.88 -7.20 9.53
N GLN A 153 -3.89 -7.18 10.41
CA GLN A 153 -4.88 -6.10 10.45
C GLN A 153 -4.26 -4.75 10.86
N MET A 154 -3.30 -4.75 11.78
CA MET A 154 -2.58 -3.53 12.18
C MET A 154 -1.77 -2.91 11.04
N GLN A 155 -1.43 -3.69 10.00
CA GLN A 155 -0.73 -3.21 8.81
C GLN A 155 -1.66 -2.58 7.76
N GLY A 156 -2.95 -2.40 8.07
CA GLY A 156 -3.90 -1.65 7.24
C GLY A 156 -4.81 -2.48 6.34
N ASN A 157 -4.75 -3.82 6.40
CA ASN A 157 -5.69 -4.68 5.68
C ASN A 157 -7.04 -4.73 6.39
N MET A 158 -7.91 -3.75 6.11
CA MET A 158 -9.27 -3.73 6.61
C MET A 158 -10.26 -4.29 5.59
N ASN A 159 -11.37 -4.80 6.12
CA ASN A 159 -12.52 -5.41 5.46
C ASN A 159 -13.08 -4.60 4.28
N ALA A 160 -12.46 -4.70 3.11
CA ALA A 160 -12.99 -4.14 1.88
C ALA A 160 -13.47 -5.25 0.94
N HIS A 161 -14.53 -4.96 0.19
CA HIS A 161 -14.91 -5.80 -0.94
C HIS A 161 -13.71 -5.89 -1.90
N PRO A 162 -13.33 -7.07 -2.41
CA PRO A 162 -12.07 -7.27 -3.14
C PRO A 162 -11.86 -6.35 -4.35
N VAL A 163 -12.96 -5.88 -4.97
CA VAL A 163 -12.94 -4.89 -6.06
C VAL A 163 -12.32 -3.56 -5.63
N TRP A 164 -12.70 -3.06 -4.45
CA TRP A 164 -12.18 -1.78 -3.94
C TRP A 164 -10.68 -1.87 -3.72
N GLY A 165 -10.20 -2.98 -3.18
CA GLY A 165 -8.77 -3.18 -3.01
C GLY A 165 -8.00 -3.14 -4.34
N VAL A 166 -8.55 -3.62 -5.46
CA VAL A 166 -7.88 -3.48 -6.78
C VAL A 166 -7.84 -2.02 -7.22
N ILE A 167 -8.95 -1.29 -7.06
CA ILE A 167 -9.05 0.14 -7.40
C ILE A 167 -8.04 0.94 -6.55
N GLU A 168 -7.98 0.68 -5.27
CA GLU A 168 -7.03 1.28 -4.33
C GLU A 168 -5.61 1.07 -4.81
N ARG A 169 -5.27 -0.16 -5.24
CA ARG A 169 -3.92 -0.47 -5.73
C ARG A 169 -3.56 0.24 -7.02
N ILE A 170 -4.50 0.51 -7.92
CA ILE A 170 -4.25 1.32 -9.12
C ILE A 170 -3.80 2.73 -8.71
N PHE A 171 -4.56 3.37 -7.82
CA PHE A 171 -4.30 4.75 -7.44
C PHE A 171 -3.15 4.91 -6.45
N ALA A 172 -2.93 3.96 -5.55
CA ALA A 172 -1.73 3.88 -4.73
C ALA A 172 -0.49 3.72 -5.62
N SER A 173 -0.52 2.83 -6.62
CA SER A 173 0.57 2.68 -7.58
C SER A 173 0.85 3.98 -8.34
N ALA A 174 -0.19 4.68 -8.80
CA ALA A 174 -0.04 6.00 -9.41
C ALA A 174 0.65 7.01 -8.47
N PHE A 175 0.24 7.03 -7.20
CA PHE A 175 0.85 7.87 -6.17
C PHE A 175 2.34 7.58 -5.99
N HIS A 176 2.74 6.32 -5.80
CA HIS A 176 4.15 5.95 -5.62
C HIS A 176 5.01 6.25 -6.84
N ILE A 177 4.51 5.97 -8.05
CA ILE A 177 5.21 6.31 -9.29
C ILE A 177 5.38 7.83 -9.39
N GLY A 178 4.31 8.60 -9.16
CA GLY A 178 4.33 10.05 -9.18
C GLY A 178 5.31 10.65 -8.18
N CYS A 179 5.30 10.20 -6.93
CA CYS A 179 6.25 10.65 -5.91
C CYS A 179 7.70 10.34 -6.32
N THR A 180 7.95 9.17 -6.93
CA THR A 180 9.29 8.82 -7.42
C THR A 180 9.78 9.78 -8.49
N LEU A 181 8.91 10.17 -9.43
CA LEU A 181 9.24 11.18 -10.45
C LEU A 181 9.45 12.57 -9.83
N LEU A 182 8.58 12.99 -8.90
CA LEU A 182 8.71 14.30 -8.26
C LEU A 182 10.02 14.41 -7.45
N VAL A 183 10.37 13.38 -6.67
CA VAL A 183 11.63 13.36 -5.91
C VAL A 183 12.83 13.26 -6.84
N SER A 184 12.74 12.52 -7.95
CA SER A 184 13.88 12.43 -8.89
C SER A 184 14.19 13.78 -9.55
N LYS A 185 13.14 14.55 -9.91
CA LYS A 185 13.31 15.89 -10.46
C LYS A 185 13.70 16.94 -9.42
N TYR A 186 13.05 16.92 -8.26
CA TYR A 186 13.23 17.89 -7.18
C TYR A 186 13.39 17.16 -5.83
N PRO A 187 14.61 16.72 -5.47
CA PRO A 187 14.82 15.88 -4.28
C PRO A 187 14.32 16.51 -2.98
N TRP A 188 14.35 17.84 -2.87
CA TRP A 188 13.86 18.57 -1.69
C TRP A 188 12.34 18.43 -1.47
N LEU A 189 11.56 18.04 -2.49
CA LEU A 189 10.12 17.75 -2.34
C LEU A 189 9.86 16.60 -1.37
N VAL A 190 10.86 15.77 -1.05
CA VAL A 190 10.76 14.73 0.00
C VAL A 190 10.21 15.30 1.32
N VAL A 191 10.57 16.53 1.67
CA VAL A 191 10.11 17.20 2.90
C VAL A 191 8.59 17.42 2.89
N LEU A 192 8.00 17.67 1.72
CA LEU A 192 6.56 17.82 1.54
C LEU A 192 5.85 16.49 1.32
N LEU A 193 6.51 15.55 0.64
CA LEU A 193 5.94 14.24 0.33
C LEU A 193 5.83 13.34 1.57
N ILE A 194 6.73 13.48 2.55
CA ILE A 194 6.62 12.76 3.83
C ILE A 194 5.27 13.04 4.52
N PRO A 195 4.91 14.30 4.88
CA PRO A 195 3.64 14.57 5.53
C PRO A 195 2.45 14.29 4.62
N LEU A 196 2.57 14.51 3.31
CA LEU A 196 1.51 14.18 2.34
C LEU A 196 1.19 12.69 2.33
N HIS A 197 2.20 11.84 2.19
CA HIS A 197 2.04 10.40 2.15
C HIS A 197 1.45 9.87 3.46
N SER A 198 2.00 10.31 4.60
CA SER A 198 1.45 9.98 5.91
C SER A 198 -0.01 10.44 6.07
N PHE A 199 -0.35 11.62 5.57
CA PHE A 199 -1.72 12.14 5.58
C PHE A 199 -2.66 11.27 4.73
N VAL A 200 -2.27 10.89 3.52
CA VAL A 200 -3.07 10.02 2.64
C VAL A 200 -3.35 8.68 3.32
N ASN A 201 -2.32 8.03 3.86
CA ASN A 201 -2.47 6.72 4.51
C ASN A 201 -3.33 6.79 5.77
N LEU A 202 -3.13 7.79 6.62
CA LEU A 202 -3.95 7.99 7.82
C LEU A 202 -5.40 8.31 7.49
N SER A 203 -5.63 9.15 6.48
CA SER A 203 -6.96 9.54 6.04
C SER A 203 -7.69 8.35 5.40
N ALA A 204 -6.99 7.53 4.62
CA ALA A 204 -7.55 6.30 4.06
C ALA A 204 -8.02 5.33 5.17
N ILE A 205 -7.25 5.16 6.24
CA ILE A 205 -7.66 4.32 7.38
C ILE A 205 -8.85 4.92 8.12
N LYS A 206 -8.89 6.24 8.31
CA LYS A 206 -10.02 6.88 9.00
C LYS A 206 -11.30 6.82 8.18
N LEU A 207 -11.21 7.11 6.88
CA LEU A 207 -12.35 7.12 5.96
C LEU A 207 -12.86 5.72 5.66
N SER A 208 -12.00 4.71 5.57
CA SER A 208 -12.45 3.32 5.30
C SER A 208 -13.33 2.75 6.40
N LYS A 209 -13.26 3.29 7.63
CA LYS A 209 -14.23 2.98 8.70
C LYS A 209 -15.63 3.55 8.45
N GLN A 210 -15.74 4.59 7.61
CA GLN A 210 -16.98 5.34 7.37
C GLN A 210 -17.55 5.06 5.96
N SER A 211 -16.71 5.12 4.92
CA SER A 211 -17.11 4.95 3.53
C SER A 211 -15.91 4.56 2.66
N MET A 212 -15.99 3.37 2.05
CA MET A 212 -14.99 2.94 1.06
C MET A 212 -14.96 3.86 -0.16
N VAL A 213 -16.12 4.34 -0.62
CA VAL A 213 -16.19 5.24 -1.77
C VAL A 213 -15.38 6.52 -1.51
N GLN A 214 -15.46 7.08 -0.31
CA GLN A 214 -14.70 8.29 0.04
C GLN A 214 -13.20 8.00 0.14
N THR A 215 -12.80 6.85 0.67
CA THR A 215 -11.41 6.41 0.70
C THR A 215 -10.82 6.31 -0.70
N GLU A 216 -11.53 5.66 -1.61
CA GLU A 216 -11.07 5.47 -2.99
C GLU A 216 -11.01 6.79 -3.75
N LEU A 217 -12.00 7.68 -3.56
CA LEU A 217 -11.96 9.02 -4.16
C LEU A 217 -10.75 9.83 -3.65
N LEU A 218 -10.45 9.76 -2.35
CA LEU A 218 -9.28 10.42 -1.78
C LEU A 218 -7.99 9.90 -2.42
N ILE A 219 -7.80 8.58 -2.43
CA ILE A 219 -6.58 7.95 -2.97
C ILE A 219 -6.48 8.20 -4.47
N ALA A 220 -7.59 8.16 -5.21
CA ALA A 220 -7.65 8.47 -6.62
C ALA A 220 -7.22 9.91 -6.92
N VAL A 221 -7.74 10.89 -6.18
CA VAL A 221 -7.37 12.29 -6.37
C VAL A 221 -5.88 12.49 -6.14
N PHE A 222 -5.33 12.01 -5.02
CA PHE A 222 -3.90 12.15 -4.74
C PHE A 222 -3.03 11.35 -5.70
N GLY A 223 -3.41 10.13 -6.06
CA GLY A 223 -2.68 9.29 -7.00
C GLY A 223 -2.61 9.89 -8.40
N ILE A 224 -3.75 10.36 -8.93
CA ILE A 224 -3.82 10.98 -10.27
C ILE A 224 -3.02 12.28 -10.29
N ILE A 225 -3.24 13.18 -9.32
CA ILE A 225 -2.53 14.48 -9.28
C ILE A 225 -1.02 14.25 -9.18
N THR A 226 -0.59 13.39 -8.26
CA THR A 226 0.84 13.15 -8.03
C THR A 226 1.51 12.52 -9.25
N LEU A 227 0.86 11.56 -9.92
CA LEU A 227 1.36 10.98 -11.16
C LEU A 227 1.41 12.00 -12.30
N ALA A 228 0.32 12.74 -12.51
CA ALA A 228 0.24 13.73 -13.58
C ALA A 228 1.31 14.82 -13.42
N VAL A 229 1.45 15.40 -12.23
CA VAL A 229 2.50 16.38 -11.93
C VAL A 229 3.88 15.75 -12.09
N GLY A 230 4.09 14.53 -11.60
CA GLY A 230 5.34 13.79 -11.75
C GLY A 230 5.76 13.58 -13.21
N ILE A 231 4.82 13.30 -14.10
CA ILE A 231 5.09 13.19 -15.54
C ILE A 231 5.37 14.59 -16.14
N LEU A 232 4.57 15.60 -15.79
CA LEU A 232 4.68 16.95 -16.36
C LEU A 232 6.01 17.64 -16.06
N VAL A 233 6.64 17.39 -14.91
CA VAL A 233 7.93 18.03 -14.56
C VAL A 233 9.13 17.50 -15.38
N PHE A 234 8.93 16.44 -16.17
CA PHE A 234 9.93 15.87 -17.09
C PHE A 234 9.69 16.19 -18.56
N GLN A 235 8.60 16.89 -18.88
CA GLN A 235 8.35 17.48 -20.20
C GLN A 235 9.06 18.83 -20.31
#